data_AF-A0A5P9HX33-F1
#
_entry.id   AF-A0A5P9HX33-F1
#
_cell.length_a   1.000
_cell.length_b   1.000
_cell.length_c   1.000
_cell.angle_alpha   90.00
_cell.angle_beta   90.00
_cell.angle_gamma   90.00
#
_symmetry.space_group_name_H-M   'P 1'
#
loop_
_entity.id
_entity.type
_entity.pdbx_description
1 polymer ?
#
loop_
_entity_poly.entity_id
_entity_poly.type
_entity_poly.pdbx_seq_one_letter_code
_entity_poly.pdbx_strand_id
1 'polypeptide(L)'
;MSHLNMKRALLTTLTALACTLPVVPRAVAQDCSRDAMLVFDGSASMAEVGFDQTAPTRIEDARTALRRALPQIAPMRRVGLLTYGPGPEGSCDGINLKFPPVADAAQPIINALDLMDPAGLTPLTEAVAEAARVLNHTTTPGIIVLVTDGNETCGGRPCALGAELAATSANLTVHVIGFRVVPDPFAWDSPEARIYKDGSSIARCISDQTGGMYVATETVDELTEALRKTLGCALVG
;
A
#
# COMPACT_ATOMS: atom_id res chain seq x y z
N MET A 1 11.54 -29.76 87.48
CA MET A 1 11.85 -29.90 86.04
C MET A 1 10.54 -30.19 85.32
N SER A 2 10.19 -29.41 84.29
CA SER A 2 9.24 -29.76 83.20
C SER A 2 7.76 -29.95 83.59
N HIS A 3 6.70 -29.54 82.86
CA HIS A 3 6.43 -28.89 81.57
C HIS A 3 5.07 -28.17 81.74
N LEU A 4 4.97 -26.88 81.46
CA LEU A 4 4.55 -26.21 80.21
C LEU A 4 3.06 -26.33 79.85
N ASN A 5 2.44 -25.14 79.87
CA ASN A 5 1.03 -24.81 79.77
C ASN A 5 0.47 -24.90 78.34
N MET A 6 -0.78 -25.32 78.28
CA MET A 6 -1.68 -25.36 77.13
C MET A 6 -1.97 -23.95 76.60
N LYS A 7 -1.68 -23.69 75.31
CA LYS A 7 -2.20 -22.52 74.58
C LYS A 7 -2.71 -22.94 73.20
N ARG A 8 -4.02 -22.76 73.00
CA ARG A 8 -4.73 -22.87 71.73
C ARG A 8 -4.19 -21.82 70.75
N ALA A 9 -3.75 -22.24 69.57
CA ALA A 9 -3.44 -21.34 68.46
C ALA A 9 -4.57 -21.43 67.43
N LEU A 10 -5.20 -20.29 67.17
CA LEU A 10 -6.28 -20.07 66.22
C LEU A 10 -5.67 -20.00 64.81
N LEU A 11 -6.17 -20.83 63.88
CA LEU A 11 -5.79 -20.78 62.46
C LEU A 11 -6.50 -19.61 61.78
N THR A 12 -5.75 -18.61 61.31
CA THR A 12 -6.22 -17.57 60.38
C THR A 12 -5.67 -17.87 58.99
N THR A 13 -6.53 -18.35 58.09
CA THR A 13 -6.22 -18.52 56.66
C THR A 13 -6.35 -17.19 55.93
N LEU A 14 -5.23 -16.66 55.44
CA LEU A 14 -5.15 -15.44 54.63
C LEU A 14 -5.28 -15.83 53.14
N THR A 15 -6.46 -15.65 52.54
CA THR A 15 -6.68 -15.84 51.10
C THR A 15 -6.16 -14.63 50.33
N ALA A 16 -5.02 -14.78 49.67
CA ALA A 16 -4.46 -13.78 48.76
C ALA A 16 -5.26 -13.77 47.44
N LEU A 17 -6.06 -12.72 47.24
CA LEU A 17 -6.81 -12.49 46.00
C LEU A 17 -5.86 -11.90 44.94
N ALA A 18 -5.35 -12.75 44.04
CA ALA A 18 -4.52 -12.33 42.92
C ALA A 18 -5.39 -11.57 41.90
N CYS A 19 -5.22 -10.25 41.86
CA CYS A 19 -5.90 -9.36 40.92
C CYS A 19 -5.20 -9.47 39.54
N THR A 20 -5.68 -10.37 38.68
CA THR A 20 -5.22 -10.47 37.29
C THR A 20 -5.87 -9.35 36.49
N LEU A 21 -5.13 -8.25 36.24
CA LEU A 21 -5.57 -7.19 35.35
C LEU A 21 -5.65 -7.73 33.91
N PRO A 22 -6.79 -7.58 33.21
CA PRO A 22 -6.87 -7.93 31.80
C PRO A 22 -6.00 -6.96 31.00
N VAL A 23 -5.01 -7.50 30.28
CA VAL A 23 -4.26 -6.74 29.27
C VAL A 23 -5.22 -6.52 28.10
N VAL A 24 -5.79 -5.32 28.01
CA VAL A 24 -6.58 -4.92 26.84
C VAL A 24 -5.60 -4.65 25.70
N PRO A 25 -5.66 -5.37 24.57
CA PRO A 25 -4.85 -5.05 23.41
C PRO A 25 -5.22 -3.64 22.93
N ARG A 26 -4.24 -2.72 22.89
CA ARG A 26 -4.42 -1.43 22.24
C ARG A 26 -4.58 -1.68 20.74
N ALA A 27 -5.76 -1.39 20.20
CA ALA A 27 -5.90 -1.21 18.76
C ALA A 27 -4.93 -0.10 18.34
N VAL A 28 -4.01 -0.42 17.43
CA VAL A 28 -3.22 0.59 16.74
C VAL A 28 -4.18 1.40 15.88
N ALA A 29 -4.56 2.58 16.36
CA ALA A 29 -5.27 3.55 15.53
C ALA A 29 -4.37 3.83 14.30
N GLN A 30 -4.89 3.64 13.09
CA GLN A 30 -4.19 4.09 11.90
C GLN A 30 -4.09 5.61 11.97
N ASP A 31 -2.88 6.10 12.23
CA ASP A 31 -2.62 7.52 12.32
C ASP A 31 -2.78 8.15 10.93
N CYS A 32 -3.85 8.94 10.75
CA CYS A 32 -4.07 9.71 9.52
C CYS A 32 -3.12 10.91 9.38
N SER A 33 -2.24 11.16 10.35
CA SER A 33 -1.27 12.26 10.30
C SER A 33 -0.21 12.09 9.22
N ARG A 34 0.03 10.85 8.76
CA ARG A 34 0.99 10.54 7.71
C ARG A 34 0.46 10.94 6.35
N ASP A 35 1.27 11.68 5.61
CA ASP A 35 1.04 11.94 4.20
C ASP A 35 1.10 10.64 3.39
N ALA A 36 0.30 10.59 2.32
CA ALA A 36 0.37 9.50 1.35
C ALA A 36 0.70 9.98 -0.06
N MET A 37 1.40 9.15 -0.81
CA MET A 37 1.50 9.24 -2.27
C MET A 37 0.73 8.09 -2.91
N LEU A 38 -0.20 8.41 -3.81
CA LEU A 38 -0.75 7.45 -4.75
C LEU A 38 0.19 7.42 -5.97
N VAL A 39 0.76 6.24 -6.23
CA VAL A 39 1.55 5.95 -7.43
C VAL A 39 0.68 5.14 -8.37
N PHE A 40 0.34 5.71 -9.52
CA PHE A 40 -0.66 5.13 -10.42
C PHE A 40 -0.05 4.74 -11.77
N ASP A 41 -0.28 3.49 -12.15
CA ASP A 41 0.09 2.92 -13.44
C ASP A 41 -0.80 3.43 -14.58
N GLY A 42 -0.19 4.11 -15.54
CA GLY A 42 -0.79 4.49 -16.82
C GLY A 42 -0.02 3.90 -18.00
N SER A 43 0.64 2.75 -17.82
CA SER A 43 1.35 2.05 -18.88
C SER A 43 0.38 1.55 -19.97
N ALA A 44 0.92 1.12 -21.12
CA ALA A 44 0.09 0.65 -22.23
C ALA A 44 -0.85 -0.53 -21.86
N SER A 45 -0.49 -1.40 -20.91
CA SER A 45 -1.35 -2.52 -20.47
C SER A 45 -2.65 -2.06 -19.83
N MET A 46 -2.68 -0.84 -19.28
CA MET A 46 -3.89 -0.27 -18.67
C MET A 46 -4.97 0.10 -19.71
N ALA A 47 -4.63 0.12 -21.00
CA ALA A 47 -5.58 0.25 -22.11
C ALA A 47 -6.25 -1.09 -22.50
N GLU A 48 -5.81 -2.22 -21.94
CA GLU A 48 -6.39 -3.51 -22.28
C GLU A 48 -7.84 -3.63 -21.80
N VAL A 49 -8.66 -4.22 -22.67
CA VAL A 49 -9.99 -4.73 -22.34
C VAL A 49 -9.87 -6.20 -21.98
N GLY A 50 -10.77 -6.71 -21.14
CA GLY A 50 -10.85 -8.15 -20.87
C GLY A 50 -11.27 -8.96 -22.11
N PHE A 51 -11.73 -10.20 -21.91
CA PHE A 51 -12.23 -11.04 -23.02
C PHE A 51 -13.46 -10.45 -23.73
N ASP A 52 -14.16 -9.52 -23.09
CA ASP A 52 -15.29 -8.78 -23.63
C ASP A 52 -14.82 -7.41 -24.14
N GLN A 53 -14.86 -7.20 -25.45
CA GLN A 53 -14.47 -5.94 -26.09
C GLN A 53 -15.47 -4.79 -25.83
N THR A 54 -16.63 -5.08 -25.23
CA THR A 54 -17.59 -4.08 -24.78
C THR A 54 -17.38 -3.66 -23.33
N ALA A 55 -16.50 -4.37 -22.60
CA ALA A 55 -16.18 -4.05 -21.22
C ALA A 55 -15.25 -2.82 -21.13
N PRO A 56 -15.29 -2.08 -20.01
CA PRO A 56 -14.35 -1.01 -19.75
C PRO A 56 -12.90 -1.52 -19.74
N THR A 57 -11.99 -0.65 -20.17
CA THR A 57 -10.54 -0.82 -20.02
C THR A 57 -10.13 -0.86 -18.56
N ARG A 58 -8.93 -1.40 -18.25
CA ARG A 58 -8.41 -1.42 -16.89
C ARG A 58 -8.32 -0.02 -16.28
N ILE A 59 -7.90 0.98 -17.06
CA ILE A 59 -7.85 2.37 -16.58
C ILE A 59 -9.23 2.95 -16.25
N GLU A 60 -10.27 2.63 -17.02
CA GLU A 60 -11.63 3.11 -16.75
C GLU A 60 -12.19 2.52 -15.45
N ASP A 61 -11.95 1.24 -15.21
CA ASP A 61 -12.32 0.59 -13.96
C ASP A 61 -11.52 1.15 -12.78
N ALA A 62 -10.22 1.40 -12.95
CA ALA A 62 -9.38 1.99 -11.92
C ALA A 62 -9.80 3.43 -11.57
N ARG A 63 -10.12 4.25 -12.58
CA ARG A 63 -10.73 5.58 -12.38
C ARG A 63 -12.04 5.48 -11.61
N THR A 64 -12.89 4.51 -11.96
CA THR A 64 -14.18 4.29 -11.28
C THR A 64 -13.97 3.92 -9.82
N ALA A 65 -13.02 3.04 -9.51
CA ALA A 65 -12.69 2.67 -8.14
C ALA A 65 -12.16 3.87 -7.33
N LEU A 66 -11.26 4.66 -7.91
CA LEU A 66 -10.73 5.87 -7.27
C LEU A 66 -11.84 6.90 -6.99
N ARG A 67 -12.79 7.09 -7.91
CA ARG A 67 -13.96 7.97 -7.69
C ARG A 67 -14.81 7.51 -6.51
N ARG A 68 -14.86 6.21 -6.22
CA ARG A 68 -15.60 5.62 -5.09
C ARG A 68 -14.82 5.66 -3.77
N ALA A 69 -13.48 5.56 -3.84
CA ALA A 69 -12.62 5.45 -2.67
C ALA A 69 -12.19 6.83 -2.13
N LEU A 70 -11.68 7.72 -3.00
CA LEU A 70 -11.03 8.96 -2.60
C LEU A 70 -11.93 9.93 -1.81
N PRO A 71 -13.24 10.07 -2.06
CA PRO A 71 -14.10 10.92 -1.24
C PRO A 71 -14.17 10.54 0.24
N GLN A 72 -13.83 9.29 0.58
CA GLN A 72 -13.77 8.81 1.98
C GLN A 72 -12.37 8.92 2.59
N ILE A 73 -11.35 9.16 1.75
CA ILE A 73 -9.93 9.14 2.14
C ILE A 73 -9.38 10.57 2.24
N ALA A 74 -9.55 11.36 1.17
CA ALA A 74 -8.95 12.67 1.02
C ALA A 74 -9.37 13.72 2.08
N PRO A 75 -10.57 13.65 2.68
CA PRO A 75 -10.91 14.54 3.79
C PRO A 75 -10.13 14.25 5.09
N MET A 76 -9.58 13.03 5.22
CA MET A 76 -8.93 12.57 6.46
C MET A 76 -7.40 12.54 6.36
N ARG A 77 -6.85 12.55 5.15
CA ARG A 77 -5.40 12.45 4.90
C ARG A 77 -5.02 13.25 3.67
N ARG A 78 -3.84 13.88 3.71
CA ARG A 78 -3.25 14.50 2.52
C ARG A 78 -2.71 13.45 1.57
N VAL A 79 -3.08 13.55 0.30
CA VAL A 79 -2.68 12.57 -0.74
C VAL A 79 -2.05 13.31 -1.90
N GLY A 80 -0.88 12.87 -2.32
CA GLY A 80 -0.21 13.33 -3.54
C GLY A 80 -0.39 12.31 -4.65
N LEU A 81 -0.10 12.71 -5.88
CA LEU A 81 -0.23 11.85 -7.06
C LEU A 81 1.05 11.87 -7.88
N LEU A 82 1.57 10.67 -8.13
CA LEU A 82 2.60 10.41 -9.11
C LEU A 82 2.06 9.36 -10.09
N THR A 83 2.25 9.58 -11.38
CA THR A 83 1.87 8.64 -12.43
C THR A 83 3.10 8.15 -13.15
N TYR A 84 3.07 6.93 -13.69
CA TYR A 84 4.06 6.48 -14.67
C TYR A 84 3.37 5.84 -15.87
N GLY A 85 4.11 5.64 -16.95
CA GLY A 85 3.61 5.08 -18.21
C GLY A 85 3.57 6.14 -19.31
N PRO A 86 2.61 7.10 -19.30
CA PRO A 86 2.35 7.97 -20.43
C PRO A 86 3.62 8.65 -20.96
N GLY A 87 3.95 8.35 -22.21
CA GLY A 87 5.18 8.74 -22.88
C GLY A 87 5.29 8.06 -24.25
N PRO A 88 6.41 8.27 -24.97
CA PRO A 88 6.66 7.56 -26.22
C PRO A 88 6.56 6.04 -26.03
N GLU A 89 6.09 5.33 -27.07
CA GLU A 89 6.00 3.87 -27.05
C GLU A 89 7.36 3.25 -26.70
N GLY A 90 7.37 2.33 -25.73
CA GLY A 90 8.61 1.70 -25.25
C GLY A 90 9.48 2.58 -24.33
N SER A 91 9.02 3.77 -23.90
CA SER A 91 9.79 4.62 -22.98
C SER A 91 9.53 4.30 -21.51
N CYS A 92 10.58 4.46 -20.70
CA CYS A 92 10.57 4.41 -19.24
C CYS A 92 10.60 5.79 -18.57
N ASP A 93 10.57 6.87 -19.37
CA ASP A 93 10.70 8.26 -18.88
C ASP A 93 9.36 8.85 -18.41
N GLY A 94 8.27 8.10 -18.53
CA GLY A 94 6.89 8.54 -18.28
C GLY A 94 6.53 8.83 -16.82
N ILE A 95 7.51 8.96 -15.93
CA ILE A 95 7.29 9.27 -14.51
C ILE A 95 6.97 10.76 -14.36
N ASN A 96 5.81 11.06 -13.79
CA ASN A 96 5.31 12.42 -13.66
C ASN A 96 4.69 12.65 -12.28
N LEU A 97 5.35 13.47 -11.48
CA LEU A 97 4.74 14.02 -10.27
C LEU A 97 3.67 15.04 -10.67
N LYS A 98 2.40 14.73 -10.38
CA LYS A 98 1.29 15.67 -10.62
C LYS A 98 1.25 16.72 -9.52
N PHE A 99 1.33 16.29 -8.27
CA PHE A 99 1.43 17.17 -7.10
C PHE A 99 1.87 16.38 -5.85
N PRO A 100 2.58 17.04 -4.91
CA PRO A 100 2.89 16.47 -3.61
C PRO A 100 1.61 16.33 -2.74
N PRO A 101 1.68 15.74 -1.53
CA PRO A 101 0.51 15.58 -0.66
C PRO A 101 -0.23 16.88 -0.36
N VAL A 102 -1.50 16.94 -0.76
CA VAL A 102 -2.42 18.06 -0.50
C VAL A 102 -3.69 17.57 0.19
N ALA A 103 -4.34 18.46 0.95
CA ALA A 103 -5.67 18.18 1.50
C ALA A 103 -6.72 18.13 0.38
N ASP A 104 -7.82 17.40 0.61
CA ASP A 104 -8.96 17.33 -0.31
C ASP A 104 -8.58 16.93 -1.76
N ALA A 105 -7.56 16.09 -1.88
CA ALA A 105 -6.97 15.67 -3.14
C ALA A 105 -7.89 14.82 -4.05
N ALA A 106 -9.10 14.46 -3.61
CA ALA A 106 -9.99 13.58 -4.38
C ALA A 106 -10.25 14.12 -5.80
N GLN A 107 -10.73 15.35 -5.93
CA GLN A 107 -11.02 15.93 -7.25
C GLN A 107 -9.74 16.20 -8.08
N PRO A 108 -8.65 16.77 -7.51
CA PRO A 108 -7.37 16.89 -8.21
C PRO A 108 -6.84 15.57 -8.80
N ILE A 109 -6.91 14.47 -8.03
CA ILE A 109 -6.46 13.15 -8.49
C ILE A 109 -7.32 12.69 -9.67
N ILE A 110 -8.65 12.73 -9.53
CA ILE A 110 -9.57 12.28 -10.58
C ILE A 110 -9.38 13.08 -11.87
N ASN A 111 -9.26 14.40 -11.78
CA ASN A 111 -9.04 15.25 -12.95
C ASN A 111 -7.73 14.91 -13.67
N ALA A 112 -6.65 14.67 -12.91
CA ALA A 112 -5.35 14.32 -13.49
C ALA A 112 -5.40 12.96 -14.21
N LEU A 113 -6.14 11.99 -13.65
CA LEU A 113 -6.26 10.65 -14.24
C LEU A 113 -7.23 10.60 -15.41
N ASP A 114 -8.28 11.42 -15.44
CA ASP A 114 -9.22 11.51 -16.58
C ASP A 114 -8.54 12.00 -17.87
N LEU A 115 -7.52 12.85 -17.73
CA LEU A 115 -6.74 13.39 -18.85
C LEU A 115 -5.58 12.49 -19.29
N MET A 116 -5.43 11.33 -18.65
CA MET A 116 -4.28 10.45 -18.86
C MET A 116 -4.61 9.35 -19.87
N ASP A 117 -3.91 9.31 -20.99
CA ASP A 117 -3.99 8.20 -21.94
C ASP A 117 -2.94 7.14 -21.58
N PRO A 118 -3.32 5.85 -21.46
CA PRO A 118 -2.35 4.80 -21.16
C PRO A 118 -1.35 4.62 -22.30
N ALA A 119 -0.06 4.67 -22.00
CA ALA A 119 1.03 4.50 -22.97
C ALA A 119 2.35 4.17 -22.24
N GLY A 120 3.40 3.84 -23.00
CA GLY A 120 4.73 3.59 -22.45
C GLY A 120 4.86 2.31 -21.60
N LEU A 121 6.02 2.16 -20.96
CA LEU A 121 6.40 1.00 -20.15
C LEU A 121 6.14 1.24 -18.65
N THR A 122 6.49 0.26 -17.81
CA THR A 122 6.20 0.23 -16.36
C THR A 122 7.48 0.43 -15.53
N PRO A 123 7.98 1.67 -15.35
CA PRO A 123 9.11 2.00 -14.47
C PRO A 123 8.70 2.11 -13.00
N LEU A 124 8.07 1.04 -12.49
CA LEU A 124 7.42 0.98 -11.19
C LEU A 124 8.37 1.27 -10.02
N THR A 125 9.58 0.72 -10.08
CA THR A 125 10.63 0.87 -9.06
C THR A 125 11.06 2.33 -8.96
N GLU A 126 11.35 2.97 -10.09
CA GLU A 126 11.76 4.37 -10.10
C GLU A 126 10.60 5.30 -9.67
N ALA A 127 9.36 4.97 -10.05
CA ALA A 127 8.17 5.71 -9.63
C ALA A 127 7.95 5.66 -8.11
N VAL A 128 8.14 4.50 -7.47
CA VAL A 128 8.07 4.36 -6.01
C VAL A 128 9.23 5.09 -5.33
N ALA A 129 10.45 5.01 -5.89
CA ALA A 129 11.60 5.74 -5.36
C ALA A 129 11.38 7.26 -5.40
N GLU A 130 10.81 7.79 -6.49
CA GLU A 130 10.48 9.20 -6.60
C GLU A 130 9.38 9.62 -5.61
N ALA A 131 8.33 8.82 -5.46
CA ALA A 131 7.31 9.07 -4.44
C ALA A 131 7.89 9.09 -3.02
N ALA A 132 8.85 8.21 -2.71
CA ALA A 132 9.57 8.22 -1.43
C ALA A 132 10.42 9.47 -1.24
N ARG A 133 11.06 9.99 -2.31
CA ARG A 133 11.78 11.26 -2.29
C ARG A 133 10.84 12.44 -2.03
N VAL A 134 9.69 12.50 -2.70
CA VAL A 134 8.67 13.54 -2.49
C VAL A 134 8.17 13.58 -1.04
N LEU A 135 8.06 12.42 -0.39
CA LEU A 135 7.68 12.32 1.02
C LEU A 135 8.81 12.63 2.01
N ASN A 136 10.04 12.89 1.54
CA ASN A 136 11.24 13.00 2.38
C ASN A 136 11.39 11.79 3.32
N HIS A 137 11.29 10.58 2.76
CA HIS A 137 11.20 9.32 3.52
C HIS A 137 12.28 9.13 4.58
N THR A 138 13.48 9.69 4.42
CA THR A 138 14.59 9.55 5.38
C THR A 138 14.35 10.30 6.70
N THR A 139 13.46 11.28 6.72
CA THR A 139 13.19 12.13 7.89
C THR A 139 11.73 12.14 8.30
N THR A 140 10.83 11.80 7.39
CA THR A 140 9.38 11.92 7.60
C THR A 140 8.70 10.57 7.39
N PRO A 141 7.83 10.15 8.31
CA PRO A 141 7.01 8.98 8.10
C PRO A 141 5.98 9.22 6.98
N GLY A 142 5.68 8.21 6.18
CA GLY A 142 4.76 8.36 5.06
C GLY A 142 4.20 7.03 4.56
N ILE A 143 3.23 7.13 3.66
CA ILE A 143 2.60 5.97 3.01
C ILE A 143 2.73 6.13 1.51
N ILE A 144 3.10 5.07 0.80
CA ILE A 144 2.99 4.99 -0.65
C ILE A 144 2.00 3.89 -0.97
N VAL A 145 1.06 4.15 -1.87
CA VAL A 145 0.18 3.12 -2.41
C VAL A 145 0.38 3.07 -3.91
N LEU A 146 1.00 1.99 -4.36
CA LEU A 146 1.22 1.68 -5.75
C LEU A 146 0.02 0.89 -6.29
N VAL A 147 -0.60 1.38 -7.36
CA VAL A 147 -1.63 0.68 -8.12
C VAL A 147 -1.04 0.35 -9.48
N THR A 148 -0.93 -0.95 -9.79
CA THR A 148 -0.33 -1.45 -11.04
C THR A 148 -1.10 -2.65 -11.57
N ASP A 149 -1.13 -2.83 -12.89
CA ASP A 149 -1.70 -4.01 -13.54
C ASP A 149 -0.63 -5.00 -14.04
N GLY A 150 0.65 -4.75 -13.75
CA GLY A 150 1.73 -5.47 -14.40
C GLY A 150 2.99 -5.67 -13.57
N ASN A 151 4.01 -6.15 -14.27
CA ASN A 151 5.36 -6.29 -13.75
C ASN A 151 6.20 -5.09 -14.17
N GLU A 152 7.32 -4.89 -13.46
CA GLU A 152 8.36 -3.96 -13.87
C GLU A 152 8.94 -4.36 -15.23
N THR A 153 8.92 -3.44 -16.20
CA THR A 153 9.43 -3.66 -17.57
C THR A 153 10.56 -2.71 -17.96
N CYS A 154 11.08 -1.93 -17.00
CA CYS A 154 12.15 -0.96 -17.22
C CYS A 154 13.46 -1.34 -16.52
N GLY A 155 13.64 -2.62 -16.19
CA GLY A 155 14.84 -3.15 -15.54
C GLY A 155 14.96 -2.81 -14.05
N GLY A 156 13.90 -2.25 -13.44
CA GLY A 156 13.83 -2.00 -12.01
C GLY A 156 13.92 -3.29 -11.16
N ARG A 157 14.17 -3.09 -9.87
CA ARG A 157 14.39 -4.15 -8.89
C ARG A 157 13.53 -3.93 -7.65
N PRO A 158 12.26 -4.37 -7.68
CA PRO A 158 11.31 -4.15 -6.60
C PRO A 158 11.79 -4.66 -5.23
N CYS A 159 12.45 -5.82 -5.16
CA CYS A 159 12.96 -6.33 -3.90
C CYS A 159 14.13 -5.49 -3.37
N ALA A 160 15.07 -5.11 -4.25
CA ALA A 160 16.20 -4.29 -3.87
C ALA A 160 15.74 -2.92 -3.35
N LEU A 161 14.78 -2.28 -4.03
CA LEU A 161 14.20 -1.03 -3.56
C LEU A 161 13.46 -1.21 -2.24
N GLY A 162 12.66 -2.27 -2.08
CA GLY A 162 11.97 -2.55 -0.82
C GLY A 162 12.93 -2.66 0.36
N ALA A 163 14.05 -3.38 0.17
CA ALA A 163 15.09 -3.52 1.18
C ALA A 163 15.81 -2.18 1.48
N GLU A 164 16.08 -1.38 0.45
CA GLU A 164 16.65 -0.04 0.61
C GLU A 164 15.73 0.86 1.43
N LEU A 165 14.47 0.99 1.03
CA LEU A 165 13.49 1.84 1.72
C LEU A 165 13.27 1.41 3.17
N ALA A 166 13.26 0.10 3.45
CA ALA A 166 13.16 -0.42 4.80
C ALA A 166 14.37 -0.04 5.67
N ALA A 167 15.56 0.07 5.07
CA ALA A 167 16.80 0.42 5.78
C ALA A 167 16.99 1.93 5.97
N THR A 168 16.52 2.76 5.04
CA THR A 168 16.83 4.20 4.99
C THR A 168 15.70 5.10 5.47
N SER A 169 14.46 4.62 5.56
CA SER A 169 13.30 5.46 5.86
C SER A 169 13.02 5.65 7.36
N ALA A 170 12.59 6.86 7.72
CA ALA A 170 11.99 7.22 9.00
C ALA A 170 10.53 6.73 9.11
N ASN A 171 10.31 5.43 8.82
CA ASN A 171 9.01 4.74 8.88
C ASN A 171 8.07 5.09 7.69
N LEU A 172 8.57 4.77 6.49
CA LEU A 172 7.81 4.72 5.24
C LEU A 172 7.21 3.32 5.05
N THR A 173 5.92 3.26 4.72
CA THR A 173 5.24 2.00 4.38
C THR A 173 4.78 2.05 2.92
N VAL A 174 5.05 1.01 2.14
CA VAL A 174 4.59 0.91 0.76
C VAL A 174 3.57 -0.21 0.63
N HIS A 175 2.34 0.12 0.24
CA HIS A 175 1.34 -0.86 -0.16
C HIS A 175 1.34 -1.01 -1.68
N VAL A 176 1.03 -2.21 -2.13
CA VAL A 176 0.94 -2.56 -3.55
C VAL A 176 -0.44 -3.16 -3.80
N ILE A 177 -1.17 -2.59 -4.75
CA ILE A 177 -2.43 -3.10 -5.25
C ILE A 177 -2.19 -3.55 -6.69
N GLY A 178 -2.26 -4.86 -6.90
CA GLY A 178 -2.23 -5.45 -8.23
C GLY A 178 -3.64 -5.53 -8.79
N PHE A 179 -3.95 -4.78 -9.84
CA PHE A 179 -5.27 -4.77 -10.48
C PHE A 179 -5.26 -5.56 -11.79
N ARG A 180 -6.00 -6.67 -11.88
CA ARG A 180 -6.06 -7.56 -13.04
C ARG A 180 -4.68 -7.99 -13.53
N VAL A 181 -3.78 -8.26 -12.58
CA VAL A 181 -2.40 -8.65 -12.88
C VAL A 181 -2.42 -10.00 -13.58
N VAL A 182 -1.98 -10.01 -14.83
CA VAL A 182 -1.81 -11.25 -15.57
C VAL A 182 -0.42 -11.81 -15.24
N PRO A 183 -0.30 -13.04 -14.72
CA PRO A 183 0.99 -13.67 -14.52
C PRO A 183 1.68 -13.83 -15.87
N ASP A 184 2.80 -13.15 -16.07
CA ASP A 184 3.65 -13.36 -17.24
C ASP A 184 4.82 -14.29 -16.86
N PRO A 185 4.75 -15.60 -17.19
CA PRO A 185 5.85 -16.52 -16.96
C PRO A 185 7.07 -16.26 -17.85
N PHE A 186 6.98 -15.33 -18.82
CA PHE A 186 8.03 -14.95 -19.76
C PHE A 186 8.50 -13.50 -19.57
N ALA A 187 8.35 -12.91 -18.38
CA ALA A 187 8.93 -11.60 -18.07
C ALA A 187 10.47 -11.67 -18.02
N TRP A 188 11.13 -11.75 -19.18
CA TRP A 188 12.59 -11.86 -19.34
C TRP A 188 13.33 -10.57 -18.95
N ASP A 189 12.63 -9.44 -18.87
CA ASP A 189 13.20 -8.10 -18.63
C ASP A 189 13.17 -7.65 -17.15
N SER A 190 12.74 -8.52 -16.24
CA SER A 190 12.84 -8.29 -14.80
C SER A 190 13.99 -9.11 -14.22
N PRO A 191 15.12 -8.49 -13.81
CA PRO A 191 16.26 -9.22 -13.22
C PRO A 191 15.91 -9.94 -11.90
N GLU A 192 14.77 -9.56 -11.29
CA GLU A 192 14.21 -10.19 -10.10
C GLU A 192 12.95 -11.03 -10.39
N ALA A 193 12.65 -11.32 -11.66
CA ALA A 193 11.46 -12.07 -12.05
C ALA A 193 11.40 -13.40 -11.29
N ARG A 194 10.51 -13.46 -10.31
CA ARG A 194 10.15 -14.67 -9.59
C ARG A 194 8.64 -14.80 -9.72
N ILE A 195 8.20 -15.92 -10.28
CA ILE A 195 6.80 -16.29 -10.25
C ILE A 195 6.47 -16.64 -8.78
N TYR A 196 5.74 -15.77 -8.08
CA TYR A 196 5.14 -16.17 -6.83
C TYR A 196 4.08 -17.25 -7.10
N LYS A 197 4.06 -18.30 -6.28
CA LYS A 197 3.16 -19.46 -6.48
C LYS A 197 1.67 -19.09 -6.45
N ASP A 198 1.34 -17.92 -5.92
CA ASP A 198 -0.03 -17.40 -5.82
C ASP A 198 -0.40 -16.44 -6.98
N GLY A 199 0.47 -16.26 -7.98
CA GLY A 199 0.21 -15.38 -9.13
C GLY A 199 0.45 -13.89 -8.84
N SER A 200 1.01 -13.52 -7.67
CA SER A 200 1.33 -12.13 -7.36
C SER A 200 2.51 -11.57 -8.19
N SER A 201 2.44 -10.28 -8.50
CA SER A 201 3.53 -9.53 -9.16
C SER A 201 4.77 -9.46 -8.27
N ILE A 202 5.96 -9.39 -8.89
CA ILE A 202 7.23 -9.19 -8.16
C ILE A 202 7.22 -7.92 -7.29
N ALA A 203 6.38 -6.95 -7.64
CA ALA A 203 6.16 -5.72 -6.87
C ALA A 203 5.75 -5.96 -5.41
N ARG A 204 5.13 -7.12 -5.09
CA ARG A 204 4.82 -7.54 -3.71
C ARG A 204 6.02 -7.46 -2.76
N CYS A 205 7.22 -7.68 -3.27
CA CYS A 205 8.43 -7.63 -2.45
C CYS A 205 8.61 -6.26 -1.77
N ILE A 206 8.24 -5.16 -2.44
CA ILE A 206 8.33 -3.81 -1.88
C ILE A 206 7.44 -3.70 -0.63
N SER A 207 6.21 -4.20 -0.69
CA SER A 207 5.30 -4.15 0.46
C SER A 207 5.73 -5.10 1.56
N ASP A 208 6.18 -6.32 1.25
CA ASP A 208 6.68 -7.26 2.25
C ASP A 208 7.88 -6.69 3.03
N GLN A 209 8.81 -6.01 2.37
CA GLN A 209 10.00 -5.43 3.00
C GLN A 209 9.70 -4.17 3.83
N THR A 210 8.74 -3.34 3.38
CA THR A 210 8.40 -2.07 4.05
C THR A 210 7.27 -2.21 5.08
N GLY A 211 6.83 -3.44 5.36
CA GLY A 211 5.74 -3.74 6.30
C GLY A 211 4.35 -3.32 5.80
N GLY A 212 4.20 -3.16 4.49
CA GLY A 212 2.95 -2.81 3.83
C GLY A 212 2.10 -4.03 3.49
N MET A 213 1.14 -3.81 2.59
CA MET A 213 0.19 -4.84 2.16
C MET A 213 0.31 -5.04 0.65
N TYR A 214 0.27 -6.29 0.21
CA TYR A 214 -0.06 -6.63 -1.17
C TYR A 214 -1.52 -7.04 -1.26
N VAL A 215 -2.29 -6.44 -2.16
CA VAL A 215 -3.70 -6.78 -2.41
C VAL A 215 -3.88 -7.01 -3.90
N ALA A 216 -4.26 -8.23 -4.28
CA ALA A 216 -4.69 -8.52 -5.66
C ALA A 216 -6.18 -8.21 -5.80
N THR A 217 -6.56 -7.55 -6.89
CA THR A 217 -7.93 -7.13 -7.18
C THR A 217 -8.26 -7.39 -8.65
N GLU A 218 -9.47 -7.84 -8.95
CA GLU A 218 -9.95 -8.14 -10.31
C GLU A 218 -11.11 -7.22 -10.72
N THR A 219 -11.82 -6.67 -9.72
CA THR A 219 -13.04 -5.87 -9.91
C THR A 219 -12.90 -4.45 -9.35
N VAL A 220 -13.77 -3.55 -9.83
CA VAL A 220 -13.88 -2.18 -9.32
C VAL A 220 -14.14 -2.15 -7.81
N ASP A 221 -14.97 -3.07 -7.30
CA ASP A 221 -15.33 -3.10 -5.87
C ASP A 221 -14.15 -3.55 -5.00
N GLU A 222 -13.42 -4.58 -5.44
CA GLU A 222 -12.20 -5.02 -4.77
C GLU A 222 -11.11 -3.95 -4.77
N LEU A 223 -10.91 -3.26 -5.90
CA LEU A 223 -9.97 -2.13 -5.98
C LEU A 223 -10.40 -0.96 -5.08
N THR A 224 -11.70 -0.66 -5.03
CA THR A 224 -12.25 0.37 -4.14
C THR A 224 -11.94 0.04 -2.67
N GLU A 225 -12.17 -1.21 -2.26
CA GLU A 225 -11.91 -1.66 -0.89
C GLU A 225 -10.41 -1.68 -0.58
N ALA A 226 -9.58 -2.15 -1.52
CA ALA A 226 -8.13 -2.14 -1.38
C ALA A 226 -7.59 -0.71 -1.18
N LEU A 227 -8.09 0.26 -1.95
CA LEU A 227 -7.74 1.67 -1.79
C LEU A 227 -8.17 2.19 -0.42
N ARG A 228 -9.40 1.91 0.04
CA ARG A 228 -9.85 2.30 1.39
C ARG A 228 -9.00 1.69 2.49
N LYS A 229 -8.60 0.44 2.34
CA LYS A 229 -7.81 -0.28 3.34
C LYS A 229 -6.36 0.22 3.43
N THR A 230 -5.77 0.60 2.29
CA THR A 230 -4.35 0.99 2.20
C THR A 230 -4.13 2.50 2.33
N LEU A 231 -4.98 3.32 1.71
CA LEU A 231 -4.91 4.78 1.77
C LEU A 231 -5.84 5.40 2.81
N GLY A 232 -6.92 4.73 3.18
CA GLY A 232 -7.84 5.23 4.20
C GLY A 232 -7.27 5.10 5.60
N CYS A 233 -8.10 5.47 6.56
CA CYS A 233 -7.85 5.14 7.95
C CYS A 233 -9.06 4.38 8.47
N ALA A 234 -8.83 3.27 9.15
CA ALA A 234 -9.84 2.68 9.99
C ALA A 234 -10.20 3.70 11.08
N LEU A 235 -11.34 4.37 10.91
CA LEU A 235 -12.04 5.01 12.02
C LEU A 235 -12.52 3.87 12.91
N VAL A 236 -11.65 3.44 13.83
CA VAL A 236 -12.10 2.63 14.97
C VAL A 236 -12.90 3.58 15.86
N GLY A 237 -14.20 3.65 15.58
CA GLY A 237 -15.21 4.19 16.48
C GLY A 237 -15.76 3.09 17.36
#